data_AF-A0AAE4CBV4-F1
#
_entry.id   AF-A0AAE4CBV4-F1
#
_cell.length_a   1.000
_cell.length_b   1.000
_cell.length_c   1.000
_cell.angle_alpha   90.00
_cell.angle_beta   90.00
_cell.angle_gamma   90.00
#
_symmetry.space_group_name_H-M   'P 1'
#
loop_
_entity.id
_entity.type
_entity.pdbx_description
1 polymer ?
#
loop_
_entity_poly.entity_id
_entity_poly.type
_entity_poly.pdbx_seq_one_letter_code
_entity_poly.pdbx_strand_id
1 'polypeptide(L)'
;MTNASDMALAVDLTAATAAVTSAAVLEVSRQADALLGGRRIPGGPGWEEWSGSAAEAEWEVANQLVQLRLCLAANLDPLFIVLGLRRWGVTWEVIAKAAGTSRQAAHERWGRRVLEILDGYGTGELGGPVADDERDLR
;
A
#
# COMPACT_ATOMS: atom_id res chain seq x y z
N MET A 1 -9.26 -27.76 -35.50
CA MET A 1 -9.75 -27.82 -34.10
C MET A 1 -8.78 -27.02 -33.27
N THR A 2 -9.20 -25.88 -32.73
CA THR A 2 -8.43 -25.10 -31.76
C THR A 2 -8.34 -25.91 -30.47
N ASN A 3 -7.14 -26.26 -30.03
CA ASN A 3 -6.98 -27.02 -28.78
C ASN A 3 -7.16 -26.10 -27.56
N ALA A 4 -7.26 -26.68 -26.35
CA ALA A 4 -7.48 -25.89 -25.14
C ALA A 4 -6.36 -24.86 -24.87
N SER A 5 -5.12 -25.13 -25.27
CA SER A 5 -4.00 -24.21 -25.14
C SER A 5 -4.14 -23.01 -26.06
N ASP A 6 -4.54 -23.24 -27.32
CA ASP A 6 -4.79 -22.17 -28.28
C ASP A 6 -5.95 -21.26 -27.80
N MET A 7 -6.97 -21.85 -27.17
CA MET A 7 -8.04 -21.08 -26.53
C MET A 7 -7.51 -20.25 -25.36
N ALA A 8 -6.73 -20.85 -24.45
CA ALA A 8 -6.19 -20.15 -23.28
C ALA A 8 -5.33 -18.94 -23.66
N LEU A 9 -4.53 -19.04 -24.72
CA LEU A 9 -3.68 -17.95 -25.21
C LEU A 9 -4.46 -16.81 -25.89
N ALA A 10 -5.70 -17.08 -26.33
CA ALA A 10 -6.53 -16.10 -27.03
C ALA A 10 -7.55 -15.38 -26.12
N VAL A 11 -7.71 -15.80 -24.87
CA VAL A 11 -8.66 -15.18 -23.93
C VAL A 11 -8.16 -13.79 -23.53
N ASP A 12 -9.03 -12.78 -23.65
CA ASP A 12 -8.77 -11.46 -23.08
C ASP A 12 -8.88 -11.52 -21.55
N LEU A 13 -7.78 -11.20 -20.88
CA LEU A 13 -7.66 -11.26 -19.43
C LEU A 13 -7.98 -9.92 -18.75
N THR A 14 -8.34 -8.86 -19.48
CA THR A 14 -8.43 -7.50 -18.94
C THR A 14 -9.41 -7.40 -17.76
N ALA A 15 -10.67 -7.81 -17.95
CA ALA A 15 -11.68 -7.75 -16.89
C ALA A 15 -11.37 -8.71 -15.73
N ALA A 16 -10.88 -9.92 -16.05
CA ALA A 16 -10.53 -10.92 -15.04
C ALA A 16 -9.34 -10.47 -14.18
N THR A 17 -8.32 -9.85 -14.78
CA THR A 17 -7.15 -9.31 -14.07
C THR A 17 -7.55 -8.20 -13.10
N ALA A 18 -8.44 -7.30 -13.53
CA ALA A 18 -8.98 -6.26 -12.65
C ALA A 18 -9.72 -6.89 -11.45
N ALA A 19 -10.60 -7.86 -11.70
CA ALA A 19 -11.35 -8.54 -10.64
C ALA A 19 -10.44 -9.28 -9.65
N VAL A 20 -9.41 -9.99 -10.13
CA VAL A 20 -8.44 -10.68 -9.28
C VAL A 20 -7.65 -9.68 -8.43
N THR A 21 -7.19 -8.58 -9.03
CA THR A 21 -6.45 -7.53 -8.32
C THR A 21 -7.30 -6.89 -7.24
N SER A 22 -8.55 -6.53 -7.56
CA SER A 22 -9.50 -5.96 -6.60
C SER A 22 -9.78 -6.92 -5.45
N ALA A 23 -9.99 -8.21 -5.73
CA ALA A 23 -10.22 -9.21 -4.70
C ALA A 23 -9.03 -9.34 -3.75
N ALA A 24 -7.80 -9.34 -4.27
CA ALA A 24 -6.59 -9.41 -3.46
C ALA A 24 -6.46 -8.19 -2.53
N VAL A 25 -6.67 -6.98 -3.04
CA VAL A 25 -6.62 -5.74 -2.25
C VAL A 25 -7.69 -5.72 -1.17
N LEU A 26 -8.93 -6.06 -1.51
CA LEU A 26 -10.05 -6.11 -0.56
C LEU A 26 -9.80 -7.13 0.55
N GLU A 27 -9.26 -8.30 0.21
CA GLU A 27 -8.95 -9.33 1.20
C GLU A 27 -7.82 -8.89 2.14
N VAL A 28 -6.76 -8.25 1.62
CA VAL A 28 -5.69 -7.69 2.44
C VAL A 28 -6.25 -6.64 3.42
N SER A 29 -7.09 -5.72 2.94
CA SER A 29 -7.74 -4.72 3.80
C SER A 29 -8.61 -5.37 4.86
N ARG A 30 -9.43 -6.35 4.50
CA ARG A 30 -10.32 -7.07 5.43
C ARG A 30 -9.52 -7.79 6.53
N GLN A 31 -8.40 -8.41 6.16
CA GLN A 31 -7.53 -9.11 7.10
C GLN A 31 -6.80 -8.11 8.03
N ALA A 32 -6.35 -6.97 7.50
CA ALA A 32 -5.76 -5.91 8.31
C ALA A 32 -6.74 -5.35 9.35
N ASP A 33 -7.99 -5.09 8.93
CA ASP A 33 -9.05 -4.65 9.83
C ASP A 33 -9.29 -5.69 10.95
N ALA A 34 -9.41 -6.97 10.59
CA ALA A 34 -9.62 -8.05 11.56
C ALA A 34 -8.46 -8.14 12.58
N LEU A 35 -7.22 -7.98 12.13
CA LEU A 35 -6.04 -8.03 13.00
C LEU A 35 -5.92 -6.80 13.92
N LEU A 36 -6.50 -5.66 13.55
CA LEU A 36 -6.50 -4.43 14.34
C LEU A 36 -7.75 -4.25 15.21
N GLY A 37 -8.59 -5.28 15.35
CA GLY A 37 -9.80 -5.24 16.19
C GLY A 37 -11.04 -4.71 15.47
N GLY A 38 -11.02 -4.65 14.15
CA GLY A 38 -12.11 -4.23 13.29
C GLY A 38 -12.03 -2.76 12.87
N ARG A 39 -12.69 -2.44 11.75
CA ARG A 39 -12.82 -1.07 11.27
C ARG A 39 -13.91 -0.33 12.04
N ARG A 40 -13.68 0.94 12.37
CA ARG A 40 -14.75 1.83 12.83
C ARG A 40 -15.68 2.15 11.65
N ILE A 41 -16.98 2.13 11.90
CA ILE A 41 -18.01 2.27 10.86
C ILE A 41 -18.68 3.64 11.00
N PRO A 42 -18.91 4.37 9.89
CA PRO A 42 -19.70 5.60 9.89
C PRO A 42 -21.04 5.46 10.62
N GLY A 43 -21.32 6.40 11.53
CA GLY A 43 -22.54 6.42 12.35
C GLY A 43 -22.55 5.44 13.54
N GLY A 44 -21.44 4.73 13.79
CA GLY A 44 -21.26 3.93 14.99
C GLY A 44 -20.94 4.76 16.24
N PRO A 45 -20.99 4.17 17.45
CA PRO A 45 -20.65 4.87 18.68
C PRO A 45 -19.25 5.49 18.65
N GLY A 46 -19.15 6.79 18.95
CA GLY A 46 -17.87 7.53 18.95
C GLY A 46 -17.28 7.76 17.55
N TRP A 47 -18.09 7.64 16.48
CA TRP A 47 -17.65 7.90 15.11
C TRP A 47 -17.35 9.38 14.88
N GLU A 48 -18.26 10.27 15.27
CA GLU A 48 -18.13 11.72 15.03
C GLU A 48 -16.90 12.31 15.73
N GLU A 49 -16.53 11.77 16.89
CA GLU A 49 -15.36 12.19 17.67
C GLU A 49 -14.05 11.65 17.09
N TRP A 50 -14.11 10.47 16.47
CA TRP A 50 -12.95 9.80 15.89
C TRP A 50 -12.65 10.29 14.47
N SER A 51 -13.68 10.54 13.67
CA SER A 51 -13.51 10.97 12.29
C SER A 51 -12.92 12.38 12.22
N GLY A 52 -11.90 12.54 11.40
CA GLY A 52 -11.06 13.73 11.30
C GLY A 52 -10.05 13.90 12.45
N SER A 53 -9.98 12.95 13.39
CA SER A 53 -9.09 13.05 14.55
C SER A 53 -7.66 12.56 14.24
N ALA A 54 -6.71 12.93 15.10
CA ALA A 54 -5.36 12.37 15.05
C ALA A 54 -5.34 10.85 15.26
N ALA A 55 -6.30 10.31 16.03
CA ALA A 55 -6.43 8.87 16.27
C ALA A 55 -6.91 8.12 15.02
N GLU A 56 -7.71 8.75 14.15
CA GLU A 56 -8.03 8.18 12.83
C GLU A 56 -6.78 8.13 11.95
N ALA A 57 -6.01 9.22 11.89
CA ALA A 57 -4.79 9.27 11.10
C ALA A 57 -3.76 8.23 11.55
N GLU A 58 -3.56 8.08 12.87
CA GLU A 58 -2.68 7.05 13.44
C GLU A 58 -3.17 5.63 13.12
N TRP A 59 -4.49 5.38 13.21
CA TRP A 59 -5.07 4.08 12.90
C TRP A 59 -4.90 3.73 11.41
N GLU A 60 -5.11 4.67 10.50
CA GLU A 60 -4.93 4.44 9.06
C GLU A 60 -3.48 4.12 8.70
N VAL A 61 -2.50 4.77 9.35
CA VAL A 61 -1.08 4.40 9.22
C VAL A 61 -0.83 2.99 9.75
N ALA A 62 -1.33 2.66 10.95
CA ALA A 62 -1.18 1.32 11.51
C ALA A 62 -1.81 0.24 10.62
N ASN A 63 -2.98 0.52 10.05
CA ASN A 63 -3.68 -0.35 9.11
C ASN A 63 -2.85 -0.60 7.86
N GLN A 64 -2.34 0.45 7.21
CA GLN A 64 -1.49 0.31 6.02
C GLN A 64 -0.18 -0.44 6.32
N LEU A 65 0.42 -0.30 7.52
CA LEU A 65 1.59 -1.08 7.92
C LEU A 65 1.27 -2.57 8.06
N VAL A 66 0.08 -2.93 8.56
CA VAL A 66 -0.39 -4.33 8.60
C VAL A 66 -0.63 -4.85 7.18
N GLN A 67 -1.24 -4.04 6.31
CA GLN A 67 -1.45 -4.41 4.90
C GLN A 67 -0.12 -4.66 4.17
N LEU A 68 0.91 -3.83 4.39
CA LEU A 68 2.25 -4.03 3.83
C LEU A 68 2.81 -5.40 4.24
N ARG A 69 2.70 -5.74 5.53
CA ARG A 69 3.15 -7.03 6.07
C ARG A 69 2.39 -8.21 5.44
N LEU A 70 1.08 -8.10 5.29
CA LEU A 70 0.25 -9.13 4.67
C LEU A 70 0.58 -9.32 3.20
N CYS A 71 0.70 -8.24 2.41
CA CYS A 71 1.09 -8.31 1.01
C CYS A 71 2.43 -9.02 0.85
N LEU A 72 3.44 -8.66 1.65
CA LEU A 72 4.75 -9.30 1.60
C LEU A 72 4.68 -10.79 1.97
N ALA A 73 3.98 -11.15 3.04
CA ALA A 73 3.81 -12.54 3.45
C ALA A 73 3.05 -13.38 2.41
N ALA A 74 2.12 -12.77 1.67
CA ALA A 74 1.34 -13.39 0.59
C ALA A 74 2.03 -13.32 -0.78
N ASN A 75 3.25 -12.79 -0.88
CA ASN A 75 3.97 -12.56 -2.15
C ASN A 75 3.22 -11.68 -3.16
N LEU A 76 2.45 -10.70 -2.68
CA LEU A 76 1.81 -9.66 -3.49
C LEU A 76 2.73 -8.44 -3.62
N ASP A 77 2.68 -7.72 -4.76
CA ASP A 77 3.41 -6.44 -4.91
C ASP A 77 2.80 -5.38 -3.98
N PRO A 78 3.53 -4.88 -2.96
CA PRO A 78 2.99 -3.93 -2.00
C PRO A 78 3.15 -2.47 -2.45
N LEU A 79 3.59 -2.18 -3.68
CA LEU A 79 3.96 -0.82 -4.11
C LEU A 79 2.88 0.23 -3.77
N PHE A 80 1.60 -0.05 -4.01
CA PHE A 80 0.53 0.90 -3.73
C PHE A 80 0.37 1.21 -2.23
N ILE A 81 0.65 0.23 -1.36
CA ILE A 81 0.66 0.45 0.09
C ILE A 81 1.87 1.29 0.49
N VAL A 82 3.05 1.01 -0.08
CA VAL A 82 4.27 1.81 0.15
C VAL A 82 4.05 3.26 -0.30
N LEU A 83 3.43 3.48 -1.46
CA LEU A 83 3.05 4.81 -1.95
C LEU A 83 2.11 5.53 -0.98
N GLY A 84 1.07 4.85 -0.50
CA GLY A 84 0.14 5.38 0.50
C GLY A 84 0.87 5.82 1.77
N LEU A 85 1.69 4.95 2.35
CA LEU A 85 2.51 5.23 3.53
C LEU A 85 3.43 6.45 3.31
N ARG A 86 4.12 6.51 2.16
CA ARG A 86 4.99 7.65 1.83
C ARG A 86 4.21 8.95 1.69
N ARG A 87 3.03 8.92 1.05
CA ARG A 87 2.15 10.09 0.93
C ARG A 87 1.61 10.57 2.28
N TRP A 88 1.58 9.69 3.28
CA TRP A 88 1.19 10.01 4.65
C TRP A 88 2.38 10.37 5.56
N GLY A 89 3.58 10.53 4.99
CA GLY A 89 4.77 10.96 5.73
C GLY A 89 5.44 9.87 6.55
N VAL A 90 5.12 8.60 6.29
CA VAL A 90 5.79 7.48 6.93
C VAL A 90 7.21 7.33 6.38
N THR A 91 8.20 7.26 7.26
CA THR A 91 9.62 7.14 6.92
C THR A 91 9.96 5.77 6.33
N TRP A 92 11.02 5.71 5.51
CA TRP A 92 11.61 4.47 5.04
C TRP A 92 12.04 3.56 6.18
N GLU A 93 12.45 4.12 7.33
CA GLU A 93 12.78 3.34 8.52
C GLU A 93 11.56 2.54 9.03
N VAL A 94 10.39 3.17 9.15
CA VAL A 94 9.16 2.50 9.60
C VAL A 94 8.68 1.49 8.56
N ILE A 95 8.74 1.85 7.27
CA ILE A 95 8.37 0.95 6.17
C ILE A 95 9.29 -0.28 6.17
N ALA A 96 10.60 -0.10 6.33
CA ALA A 96 11.58 -1.17 6.36
C ALA A 96 11.37 -2.08 7.57
N LYS A 97 11.10 -1.51 8.75
CA LYS A 97 10.75 -2.27 9.95
C LYS A 97 9.51 -3.13 9.74
N ALA A 98 8.45 -2.58 9.13
CA ALA A 98 7.26 -3.35 8.80
C ALA A 98 7.56 -4.45 7.75
N ALA A 99 8.43 -4.16 6.78
CA ALA A 99 8.85 -5.12 5.77
C ALA A 99 9.87 -6.17 6.25
N GLY A 100 10.40 -6.04 7.48
CA GLY A 100 11.42 -6.93 8.01
C GLY A 100 12.77 -6.82 7.29
N THR A 101 13.13 -5.63 6.81
CA THR A 101 14.36 -5.36 6.05
C THR A 101 15.06 -4.10 6.57
N SER A 102 16.21 -3.74 5.99
CA SER A 102 16.90 -2.48 6.29
C SER A 102 16.28 -1.30 5.53
N ARG A 103 16.45 -0.08 6.06
CA ARG A 103 16.02 1.16 5.40
C ARG A 103 16.57 1.28 3.98
N GLN A 104 17.86 1.02 3.79
CA GLN A 104 18.51 1.04 2.48
C GLN A 104 17.86 0.04 1.51
N ALA A 105 17.65 -1.21 1.93
CA ALA A 105 17.06 -2.23 1.08
C ALA A 105 15.59 -1.92 0.70
N ALA A 106 14.82 -1.33 1.61
CA ALA A 106 13.47 -0.85 1.31
C ALA A 106 13.50 0.28 0.26
N HIS A 107 14.39 1.26 0.44
CA HIS A 107 14.56 2.36 -0.51
C HIS A 107 15.06 1.88 -1.88
N GLU A 108 16.04 0.99 -1.95
CA GLU A 108 16.50 0.42 -3.23
C GLU A 108 15.39 -0.34 -3.96
N ARG A 109 14.54 -1.05 -3.22
CA ARG A 109 13.43 -1.83 -3.79
C ARG A 109 12.30 -0.95 -4.34
N TRP A 110 11.95 0.13 -3.64
CA TRP A 110 10.73 0.89 -3.93
C TRP A 110 10.95 2.37 -4.23
N GLY A 111 12.02 2.98 -3.73
CA GLY A 111 12.28 4.42 -3.75
C GLY A 111 12.16 5.05 -5.13
N ARG A 112 12.81 4.44 -6.14
CA ARG A 112 12.70 4.90 -7.54
C ARG A 112 11.25 4.89 -8.04
N ARG A 113 10.52 3.78 -7.85
CA ARG A 113 9.11 3.65 -8.29
C ARG A 113 8.20 4.63 -7.55
N VAL A 114 8.47 4.86 -6.27
CA VAL A 114 7.74 5.86 -5.46
C VAL A 114 7.96 7.26 -6.01
N LEU A 115 9.21 7.63 -6.27
CA LEU A 115 9.56 8.93 -6.82
C LEU A 115 8.95 9.13 -8.21
N GLU A 116 9.05 8.15 -9.11
CA GLU A 116 8.47 8.21 -10.46
C GLU A 116 6.95 8.46 -10.44
N ILE A 117 6.25 7.97 -9.41
CA ILE A 117 4.79 8.11 -9.29
C ILE A 117 4.40 9.40 -8.57
N LEU A 118 5.10 9.76 -7.47
CA LEU A 118 4.78 10.96 -6.70
C LEU A 118 5.31 12.24 -7.35
N ASP A 119 6.40 12.15 -8.12
CA ASP A 119 7.03 13.23 -8.88
C ASP A 119 7.02 12.95 -10.38
N GLY A 120 5.85 12.58 -10.93
CA GLY A 120 5.73 12.21 -12.35
C GLY A 120 6.16 13.30 -13.35
N TYR A 121 6.29 14.54 -12.90
CA TYR A 121 6.73 15.68 -13.70
C TYR A 121 8.16 16.16 -13.39
N GLY A 122 8.84 15.55 -12.42
CA GLY A 122 10.21 15.92 -12.03
C GLY A 122 10.33 17.32 -11.42
N THR A 123 9.27 17.81 -10.78
CA THR A 123 9.23 19.14 -10.15
C THR A 123 9.82 19.14 -8.76
N GLY A 124 10.01 17.96 -8.14
CA GLY A 124 10.36 17.81 -6.74
C GLY A 124 9.17 18.02 -5.78
N GLU A 125 7.96 18.28 -6.30
CA GLU A 125 6.75 18.49 -5.50
C GLU A 125 5.97 17.17 -5.34
N LEU A 126 6.24 16.43 -4.27
CA LEU A 126 5.69 15.08 -4.07
C LEU A 126 4.20 15.02 -3.64
N GLY A 127 3.51 16.17 -3.58
CA GLY A 127 2.05 16.25 -3.42
C GLY A 127 1.48 15.76 -2.07
N GLY A 128 2.25 15.84 -0.99
CA GLY A 128 1.81 15.46 0.36
C GLY A 128 2.91 15.65 1.43
N PRO A 129 2.65 15.29 2.70
CA PRO A 129 3.63 15.33 3.79
C PRO A 129 4.72 14.26 3.66
N VAL A 130 5.31 14.06 2.47
CA VAL A 130 6.33 13.03 2.24
C VAL A 130 7.56 13.32 3.11
N ALA A 131 7.99 12.33 3.88
CA ALA A 131 9.13 12.50 4.78
C ALA A 131 10.45 12.69 4.00
N ASP A 132 11.23 13.70 4.39
CA ASP A 132 12.57 13.96 3.86
C ASP A 132 13.61 13.14 4.66
N ASP A 133 13.64 11.83 4.41
CA ASP A 133 14.47 10.85 5.13
C ASP A 133 15.37 10.00 4.22
N GLU A 134 15.69 10.55 3.05
CA GLU A 134 16.43 9.85 1.98
C GLU A 134 17.73 10.55 1.54
N ARG A 135 18.12 11.65 2.19
CA ARG A 135 19.30 12.44 1.80
C ARG A 135 20.60 11.64 1.78
N ASP A 136 20.72 10.64 2.65
CA ASP A 136 21.87 9.76 2.80
C ASP A 136 21.72 8.41 2.08
N LEU A 137 20.62 8.21 1.34
CA LEU A 137 20.31 6.99 0.59
C LEU A 137 20.62 7.12 -0.91
N ARG A 138 21.21 8.26 -1.32
CA ARG A 138 21.54 8.62 -2.71
C ARG A 138 23.00 8.34 -3.04
#